data_AF-A0A2G5D7H6-F1
#
_entry.id   AF-A0A2G5D7H6-F1
#
_cell.length_a   1.000
_cell.length_b   1.000
_cell.length_c   1.000
_cell.angle_alpha   90.00
_cell.angle_beta   90.00
_cell.angle_gamma   90.00
#
_symmetry.space_group_name_H-M   'P 1'
#
loop_
_entity.id
_entity.type
_entity.pdbx_description
1 polymer ?
#
loop_
_entity_poly.entity_id
_entity_poly.type
_entity_poly.pdbx_seq_one_letter_code
_entity_poly.pdbx_strand_id
1 'polypeptide(L)'
;MASRYWVVSLPVQSSASSLWSRLQDSISKNSFDTPLYRFNTPDLRVGTLDSLLALCDDLLKSNNFVEGVSNKIKRQIEDLERISGGESTALTVDGVPVDSYLTRFAWDEAKYPTMSPLREIVDSIHVQVAKIEDDLKVRVAEYNNVRSQLNAINRKQSGSLAVRDLSNLVKPEDLVISEHLLTLLAVVPKYSQKDWLSSYETLTTYVVPRSSKKLHEDNEYALYTVTLFGRVADNFRTNAREKGFQVRDFEYSPEAQEGRKQDLERLLQDQETLRASLLQWCYTCYGE
;
A
#
# COMPACT_ATOMS: atom_id res chain seq x y z
N MET A 1 -18.25 -8.50 -15.26
CA MET A 1 -19.37 -7.55 -15.50
C MET A 1 -20.00 -7.25 -14.15
N ALA A 2 -20.25 -6.00 -13.81
CA ALA A 2 -20.94 -5.68 -12.56
C ALA A 2 -22.41 -6.10 -12.66
N SER A 3 -22.87 -6.96 -11.74
CA SER A 3 -24.28 -7.29 -11.58
C SER A 3 -25.06 -6.02 -11.29
N ARG A 4 -26.13 -5.75 -12.06
CA ARG A 4 -27.01 -4.60 -11.83
C ARG A 4 -28.33 -5.08 -11.27
N TYR A 5 -28.78 -4.40 -10.23
CA TYR A 5 -30.04 -4.70 -9.55
C TYR A 5 -31.01 -3.54 -9.71
N TRP A 6 -32.29 -3.86 -9.81
CA TRP A 6 -33.38 -2.90 -9.80
C TRP A 6 -34.23 -3.16 -8.56
N VAL A 7 -34.43 -2.12 -7.75
CA VAL A 7 -35.34 -2.17 -6.60
C VAL A 7 -36.58 -1.35 -6.96
N VAL A 8 -37.75 -1.95 -6.80
CA VAL A 8 -39.03 -1.33 -7.16
C VAL A 8 -40.02 -1.53 -6.02
N SER A 9 -40.74 -0.47 -5.65
CA SER A 9 -41.86 -0.53 -4.70
C SER A 9 -43.15 -0.24 -5.44
N LEU A 10 -44.19 -1.02 -5.17
CA LEU A 10 -45.50 -0.93 -5.81
C LEU A 10 -46.60 -0.86 -4.75
N PRO A 11 -47.62 0.00 -4.92
CA PRO A 11 -48.73 0.08 -3.97
C PRO A 11 -49.55 -1.21 -3.98
N VAL A 12 -49.82 -1.75 -2.79
CA VAL A 12 -50.65 -2.94 -2.63
C VAL A 12 -52.13 -2.53 -2.66
N GLN A 13 -52.83 -2.85 -3.75
CA GLN A 13 -54.27 -2.55 -3.90
C GLN A 13 -55.17 -3.60 -3.25
N SER A 14 -54.90 -4.89 -3.48
CA SER A 14 -55.74 -6.01 -3.03
C SER A 14 -55.02 -6.93 -2.05
N SER A 15 -53.93 -7.56 -2.48
CA SER A 15 -53.08 -8.38 -1.61
C SER A 15 -51.65 -8.43 -2.15
N ALA A 16 -50.66 -8.45 -1.26
CA ALA A 16 -49.25 -8.54 -1.66
C ALA A 16 -48.97 -9.79 -2.50
N SER A 17 -49.59 -10.93 -2.16
CA SER A 17 -49.46 -12.17 -2.93
C SER A 17 -50.02 -12.06 -4.35
N SER A 18 -51.19 -11.44 -4.52
CA SER A 18 -51.78 -11.26 -5.86
C SER A 18 -50.98 -10.27 -6.72
N LEU A 19 -50.49 -9.19 -6.12
CA LEU A 19 -49.59 -8.23 -6.79
C LEU A 19 -48.29 -8.91 -7.23
N TRP A 20 -47.69 -9.72 -6.35
CA TRP A 20 -46.47 -10.47 -6.63
C TRP A 20 -46.65 -11.43 -7.81
N SER A 21 -47.71 -12.25 -7.82
CA SER A 21 -47.97 -13.17 -8.93
C SER A 21 -48.20 -12.42 -10.26
N ARG A 22 -48.95 -11.32 -10.25
CA ARG A 22 -49.15 -10.50 -11.47
C ARG A 22 -47.85 -9.87 -11.98
N LEU A 23 -46.97 -9.42 -11.08
CA LEU A 23 -45.67 -8.88 -11.44
C LEU A 23 -44.80 -9.95 -12.08
N GLN A 24 -44.73 -11.15 -11.49
CA GLN A 24 -44.00 -12.29 -12.04
C GLN A 24 -44.53 -12.68 -13.43
N ASP A 25 -45.85 -12.75 -13.62
CA ASP A 25 -46.46 -13.05 -14.92
C ASP A 25 -46.17 -11.98 -15.97
N SER A 26 -46.16 -10.70 -15.58
CA SER A 26 -45.95 -9.59 -16.52
C SER A 26 -44.49 -9.46 -16.95
N ILE A 27 -43.55 -9.69 -16.02
CA ILE A 27 -42.12 -9.67 -16.31
C ILE A 27 -41.73 -10.92 -17.10
N SER A 28 -42.21 -12.10 -16.72
CA SER A 28 -41.87 -13.34 -17.44
C SER A 28 -42.31 -13.34 -18.90
N LYS A 29 -43.42 -12.64 -19.23
CA LYS A 29 -43.88 -12.44 -20.61
C LYS A 29 -42.93 -11.61 -21.48
N ASN A 30 -42.20 -10.66 -20.89
CA ASN A 30 -41.32 -9.73 -21.62
C ASN A 30 -39.83 -10.10 -21.49
N SER A 31 -39.44 -10.66 -20.34
CA SER A 31 -38.07 -10.97 -19.96
C SER A 31 -38.04 -12.20 -19.03
N PHE A 32 -38.23 -13.40 -19.61
CA PHE A 32 -38.38 -14.65 -18.87
C PHE A 32 -37.19 -15.02 -17.96
N ASP A 33 -35.98 -14.59 -18.31
CA ASP A 33 -34.74 -14.85 -17.55
C ASP A 33 -34.46 -13.80 -16.46
N THR A 34 -35.39 -12.88 -16.16
CA THR A 34 -35.18 -11.88 -15.10
C THR A 34 -35.58 -12.45 -13.74
N PRO A 35 -34.62 -12.76 -12.85
CA PRO A 35 -34.96 -13.27 -11.53
C PRO A 35 -35.63 -12.19 -10.67
N LEU A 36 -36.62 -12.59 -9.88
CA LEU A 36 -37.40 -11.71 -9.03
C LEU A 36 -37.31 -12.20 -7.57
N TYR A 37 -36.94 -11.29 -6.68
CA TYR A 37 -36.83 -11.55 -5.25
C TYR A 37 -37.69 -10.58 -4.46
N ARG A 38 -38.27 -11.04 -3.35
CA ARG A 38 -38.97 -10.16 -2.43
C ARG A 38 -37.94 -9.43 -1.59
N PHE A 39 -38.14 -8.12 -1.44
CA PHE A 39 -37.34 -7.29 -0.55
C PHE A 39 -38.16 -7.00 0.70
N ASN A 40 -37.85 -7.68 1.81
CA ASN A 40 -38.64 -7.60 3.03
C ASN A 40 -38.21 -6.39 3.86
N THR A 41 -39.04 -5.35 3.89
CA THR A 41 -38.88 -4.16 4.73
C THR A 41 -39.83 -4.24 5.93
N PRO A 42 -39.39 -3.95 7.15
CA PRO A 42 -40.27 -3.91 8.31
C PRO A 42 -41.15 -2.65 8.29
N ASP A 43 -42.17 -2.65 9.15
CA ASP A 43 -42.92 -1.44 9.45
C ASP A 43 -42.08 -0.53 10.37
N LEU A 44 -41.49 0.51 9.77
CA LEU A 44 -40.68 1.48 10.49
C LEU A 44 -41.55 2.56 11.13
N ARG A 45 -41.17 3.01 12.32
CA ARG A 45 -41.85 4.12 12.99
C ARG A 45 -41.62 5.44 12.25
N VAL A 46 -42.67 5.90 11.56
CA VAL A 46 -42.68 7.18 10.83
C VAL A 46 -43.19 8.34 11.71
N GLY A 47 -42.66 9.54 11.45
CA GLY A 47 -43.06 10.78 12.12
C GLY A 47 -44.19 11.52 11.38
N THR A 48 -44.14 12.85 11.37
CA THR A 48 -45.05 13.69 10.59
C THR A 48 -44.67 13.70 9.11
N LEU A 49 -45.60 14.08 8.22
CA LEU A 49 -45.32 14.25 6.80
C LEU A 49 -44.15 15.22 6.55
N ASP A 50 -44.11 16.34 7.27
CA ASP A 50 -43.03 17.32 7.16
C ASP A 50 -41.66 16.70 7.51
N SER A 51 -41.62 15.85 8.54
CA SER A 51 -40.39 15.14 8.91
C SER A 51 -39.96 14.12 7.87
N LEU A 52 -40.90 13.47 7.17
CA LEU A 52 -40.61 12.55 6.08
C LEU A 52 -40.08 13.28 4.85
N LEU A 53 -40.68 14.42 4.49
CA LEU A 53 -40.22 15.24 3.38
C LEU A 53 -38.79 15.75 3.60
N ALA A 54 -38.49 16.26 4.79
CA ALA A 54 -37.13 16.66 5.15
C ALA A 54 -36.15 15.47 5.12
N LEU A 55 -36.59 14.30 5.60
CA LEU A 55 -35.75 13.11 5.60
C LEU A 55 -35.48 12.55 4.20
N CYS A 56 -36.39 12.71 3.24
CA CYS A 56 -36.16 12.30 1.85
C CYS A 56 -34.91 12.96 1.24
N ASP A 57 -34.72 14.27 1.47
CA ASP A 57 -33.55 14.99 0.99
C ASP A 57 -32.26 14.55 1.69
N ASP A 58 -32.34 14.31 3.02
CA ASP A 58 -31.21 13.82 3.82
C ASP A 58 -30.83 12.38 3.46
N LEU A 59 -31.80 11.52 3.12
CA LEU A 59 -31.59 10.14 2.68
C LEU A 59 -30.80 10.09 1.36
N LEU A 60 -31.07 10.99 0.41
CA LEU A 60 -30.28 11.07 -0.83
C LEU A 60 -28.81 11.40 -0.55
N LYS A 61 -28.55 12.35 0.36
CA LYS A 61 -27.18 12.69 0.78
C LYS A 61 -26.51 11.53 1.51
N SER A 62 -27.23 10.90 2.44
CA SER A 62 -26.72 9.76 3.21
C SER A 62 -26.41 8.58 2.29
N ASN A 63 -27.30 8.23 1.37
CA ASN A 63 -27.08 7.17 0.37
C ASN A 63 -25.82 7.42 -0.46
N ASN A 64 -25.66 8.63 -1.03
CA ASN A 64 -24.48 8.98 -1.83
C ASN A 64 -23.18 8.91 -1.00
N PHE A 65 -23.24 9.30 0.27
CA PHE A 65 -22.11 9.21 1.18
C PHE A 65 -21.74 7.75 1.46
N VAL A 66 -22.71 6.91 1.85
CA VAL A 66 -22.51 5.49 2.14
C VAL A 66 -21.97 4.76 0.91
N GLU A 67 -22.57 4.95 -0.26
CA GLU A 67 -22.08 4.39 -1.53
C GLU A 67 -20.63 4.84 -1.82
N GLY A 68 -20.31 6.11 -1.56
CA GLY A 68 -18.96 6.65 -1.72
C GLY A 68 -17.94 5.95 -0.81
N VAL A 69 -18.29 5.69 0.45
CA VAL A 69 -17.42 5.01 1.42
C VAL A 69 -17.28 3.52 1.05
N SER A 70 -18.36 2.80 0.75
CA SER A 70 -18.29 1.40 0.32
C SER A 70 -17.41 1.22 -0.93
N ASN A 71 -17.52 2.13 -1.90
CA ASN A 71 -16.65 2.11 -3.08
C ASN A 71 -15.19 2.43 -2.77
N LYS A 72 -14.90 3.33 -1.81
CA LYS A 72 -13.52 3.59 -1.35
C LYS A 72 -12.92 2.34 -0.70
N ILE A 73 -13.66 1.67 0.18
CA ILE A 73 -13.22 0.43 0.84
C ILE A 73 -12.95 -0.66 -0.22
N LYS A 74 -13.88 -0.85 -1.16
CA LYS A 74 -13.70 -1.80 -2.27
C LYS A 74 -12.43 -1.54 -3.08
N ARG A 75 -12.20 -0.29 -3.49
CA ARG A 75 -10.97 0.08 -4.22
C ARG A 75 -9.72 -0.19 -3.40
N GLN A 76 -9.76 0.08 -2.09
CA GLN A 76 -8.66 -0.21 -1.19
C GLN A 76 -8.36 -1.71 -1.11
N ILE A 77 -9.38 -2.57 -1.07
CA ILE A 77 -9.22 -4.03 -1.13
C ILE A 77 -8.53 -4.43 -2.44
N GLU A 78 -9.07 -3.99 -3.58
CA GLU A 78 -8.54 -4.31 -4.91
C GLU A 78 -7.06 -3.88 -5.06
N ASP A 79 -6.69 -2.72 -4.53
CA ASP A 79 -5.32 -2.22 -4.56
C ASP A 79 -4.38 -3.05 -3.67
N LEU A 80 -4.82 -3.44 -2.46
CA LEU A 80 -4.03 -4.25 -1.53
C LEU A 80 -3.83 -5.70 -2.03
N GLU A 81 -4.86 -6.29 -2.66
CA GLU A 81 -4.77 -7.62 -3.27
C GLU A 81 -3.79 -7.65 -4.44
N ARG A 82 -3.86 -6.63 -5.31
CA ARG A 82 -2.95 -6.45 -6.44
C ARG A 82 -1.49 -6.40 -5.99
N ILE A 83 -1.22 -5.77 -4.85
CA ILE A 83 0.13 -5.70 -4.28
C ILE A 83 0.61 -7.08 -3.80
N SER A 84 -0.27 -7.93 -3.23
CA SER A 84 0.12 -9.31 -2.86
C SER A 84 0.36 -10.24 -4.04
N GLY A 85 -0.21 -9.95 -5.21
CA GLY A 85 -0.30 -10.93 -6.29
C GLY A 85 -1.22 -12.11 -5.95
N GLY A 86 -2.10 -11.96 -4.95
CA GLY A 86 -3.09 -12.96 -4.57
C GLY A 86 -4.29 -12.96 -5.53
N GLU A 87 -5.04 -14.06 -5.56
CA GLU A 87 -6.34 -14.10 -6.24
C GLU A 87 -7.30 -13.13 -5.57
N SER A 88 -8.13 -12.45 -6.37
CA SER A 88 -9.11 -11.52 -5.83
C SER A 88 -10.18 -12.28 -5.07
N THR A 89 -10.32 -12.02 -3.78
CA THR A 89 -11.34 -12.67 -2.96
C THR A 89 -12.68 -12.01 -3.25
N ALA A 90 -13.71 -12.83 -3.43
CA ALA A 90 -15.05 -12.31 -3.64
C ALA A 90 -15.51 -11.49 -2.42
N LEU A 91 -16.05 -10.31 -2.68
CA LEU A 91 -16.64 -9.47 -1.63
C LEU A 91 -17.85 -10.18 -1.02
N THR A 92 -17.94 -10.15 0.31
CA THR A 92 -19.01 -10.81 1.07
C THR A 92 -19.57 -9.87 2.14
N VAL A 93 -20.81 -10.12 2.53
CA VAL A 93 -21.52 -9.51 3.66
C VAL A 93 -21.79 -10.64 4.64
N ASP A 94 -21.23 -10.60 5.85
CA ASP A 94 -21.27 -11.69 6.84
C ASP A 94 -20.88 -13.06 6.28
N GLY A 95 -19.90 -13.10 5.38
CA GLY A 95 -19.45 -14.34 4.73
C GLY A 95 -20.37 -14.84 3.60
N VAL A 96 -21.46 -14.13 3.31
CA VAL A 96 -22.38 -14.41 2.20
C VAL A 96 -21.98 -13.56 0.98
N PRO A 97 -21.88 -14.14 -0.23
CA PRO A 97 -21.65 -13.35 -1.45
C PRO A 97 -22.69 -12.24 -1.61
N VAL A 98 -22.26 -11.04 -2.02
CA VAL A 98 -23.13 -9.85 -2.15
C VAL A 98 -24.41 -10.16 -2.94
N ASP A 99 -24.27 -10.85 -4.07
CA ASP A 99 -25.41 -11.23 -4.91
C ASP A 99 -26.42 -12.09 -4.12
N SER A 100 -25.94 -13.09 -3.39
CA SER A 100 -26.78 -13.96 -2.54
C SER A 100 -27.44 -13.18 -1.40
N TYR A 101 -26.69 -12.28 -0.75
CA TYR A 101 -27.20 -11.43 0.34
C TYR A 101 -28.38 -10.57 -0.14
N LEU A 102 -28.26 -9.90 -1.29
CA LEU A 102 -29.32 -9.07 -1.87
C LEU A 102 -30.60 -9.84 -2.17
N THR A 103 -30.50 -11.11 -2.60
CA THR A 103 -31.69 -11.95 -2.88
C THR A 103 -32.46 -12.40 -1.64
N ARG A 104 -31.84 -12.31 -0.45
CA ARG A 104 -32.39 -12.78 0.82
C ARG A 104 -32.33 -11.70 1.90
N PHE A 105 -32.29 -10.44 1.49
CA PHE A 105 -32.20 -9.31 2.39
C PHE A 105 -33.27 -9.40 3.48
N ALA A 106 -32.83 -9.24 4.72
CA ALA A 106 -33.66 -9.12 5.89
C ALA A 106 -33.17 -7.93 6.70
N TRP A 107 -34.11 -7.18 7.26
CA TRP A 107 -33.78 -6.06 8.10
C TRP A 107 -33.14 -6.52 9.41
N ASP A 108 -32.00 -5.93 9.76
CA ASP A 108 -31.33 -6.18 11.02
C ASP A 108 -32.00 -5.35 12.14
N GLU A 109 -33.02 -5.94 12.77
CA GLU A 109 -33.75 -5.29 13.87
C GLU A 109 -32.89 -5.14 15.14
N ALA A 110 -31.83 -5.93 15.30
CA ALA A 110 -30.92 -5.81 16.45
C ALA A 110 -30.01 -4.58 16.29
N LYS A 111 -29.50 -4.33 15.07
CA LYS A 111 -28.67 -3.15 14.75
C LYS A 111 -29.52 -1.90 14.51
N TYR A 112 -30.70 -2.05 13.93
CA TYR A 112 -31.61 -0.96 13.56
C TYR A 112 -33.04 -1.21 14.08
N PRO A 113 -33.34 -0.93 15.36
CA PRO A 113 -34.65 -1.24 15.95
C PRO A 113 -35.82 -0.54 15.24
N THR A 114 -36.85 -1.31 14.90
CA THR A 114 -38.04 -0.83 14.16
C THR A 114 -38.85 0.23 14.90
N MET A 115 -38.77 0.22 16.24
CA MET A 115 -39.44 1.16 17.15
C MET A 115 -38.72 2.52 17.28
N SER A 116 -37.47 2.61 16.85
CA SER A 116 -36.72 3.87 16.85
C SER A 116 -37.26 4.83 15.79
N PRO A 117 -37.31 6.15 16.05
CA PRO A 117 -37.64 7.13 15.04
C PRO A 117 -36.76 6.97 13.80
N LEU A 118 -37.37 7.03 12.61
CA LEU A 118 -36.67 6.81 11.34
C LEU A 118 -35.43 7.70 11.17
N ARG A 119 -35.48 8.95 11.64
CA ARG A 119 -34.33 9.88 11.60
C ARG A 119 -33.16 9.37 12.44
N GLU A 120 -33.40 8.84 13.62
CA GLU A 120 -32.34 8.30 14.49
C GLU A 120 -31.66 7.08 13.86
N ILE A 121 -32.42 6.23 13.16
CA ILE A 121 -31.86 5.09 12.42
C ILE A 121 -30.91 5.59 11.32
N VAL A 122 -31.36 6.56 10.52
CA VAL A 122 -30.54 7.14 9.43
C VAL A 122 -29.29 7.83 9.97
N ASP A 123 -29.42 8.63 11.04
CA ASP A 123 -28.29 9.30 11.68
C ASP A 123 -27.30 8.29 12.27
N SER A 124 -27.79 7.21 12.89
CA SER A 124 -26.95 6.12 13.41
C SER A 124 -26.14 5.44 12.31
N ILE A 125 -26.79 5.09 11.18
CA ILE A 125 -26.09 4.53 10.00
C ILE A 125 -25.03 5.51 9.51
N HIS A 126 -25.38 6.79 9.38
CA HIS A 126 -24.46 7.81 8.90
C HIS A 126 -23.23 7.95 9.81
N VAL A 127 -23.42 8.04 11.13
CA VAL A 127 -22.34 8.13 12.11
C VAL A 127 -21.44 6.90 12.09
N GLN A 128 -22.01 5.70 11.97
CA GLN A 128 -21.25 4.45 11.87
C GLN A 128 -20.37 4.45 10.61
N VAL A 129 -20.94 4.79 9.45
CA VAL A 129 -20.20 4.82 8.18
C VAL A 129 -19.15 5.94 8.15
N ALA A 130 -19.43 7.10 8.76
CA ALA A 130 -18.45 8.17 8.91
C ALA A 130 -17.26 7.74 9.76
N LYS A 131 -17.50 7.02 10.86
CA LYS A 131 -16.44 6.45 11.68
C LYS A 131 -15.58 5.44 10.90
N ILE A 132 -16.21 4.56 10.11
CA ILE A 132 -15.50 3.65 9.22
C ILE A 132 -14.62 4.42 8.22
N GLU A 133 -15.13 5.51 7.63
CA GLU A 133 -14.33 6.32 6.72
C GLU A 133 -13.09 6.93 7.39
N ASP A 134 -13.23 7.47 8.59
CA ASP A 134 -12.12 8.08 9.32
C ASP A 134 -11.09 7.04 9.77
N ASP A 135 -11.54 5.88 10.26
CA ASP A 135 -10.66 4.76 10.61
C ASP A 135 -9.90 4.24 9.38
N LEU A 136 -10.55 4.19 8.21
CA LEU A 136 -9.91 3.84 6.94
C LEU A 136 -8.79 4.82 6.60
N LYS A 137 -9.04 6.13 6.70
CA LYS A 137 -8.03 7.17 6.41
C LYS A 137 -6.80 7.01 7.30
N VAL A 138 -7.00 6.78 8.61
CA VAL A 138 -5.90 6.61 9.58
C VAL A 138 -5.06 5.39 9.25
N ARG A 139 -5.69 4.21 9.08
CA ARG A 139 -4.97 2.97 8.79
C ARG A 139 -4.24 3.01 7.44
N VAL A 140 -4.84 3.61 6.42
CA VAL A 140 -4.21 3.81 5.11
C VAL A 140 -3.01 4.77 5.22
N ALA A 141 -3.09 5.83 6.03
CA ALA A 141 -1.99 6.75 6.25
C ALA A 141 -0.81 6.07 6.96
N GLU A 142 -1.08 5.25 7.98
CA GLU A 142 -0.06 4.46 8.70
C GLU A 142 0.66 3.49 7.77
N TYR A 143 -0.09 2.70 7.00
CA TYR A 143 0.48 1.79 5.99
C TYR A 143 1.34 2.53 4.95
N ASN A 144 0.85 3.67 4.44
CA ASN A 144 1.57 4.46 3.44
C ASN A 144 2.85 5.09 4.00
N ASN A 145 2.89 5.43 5.30
CA ASN A 145 4.10 5.94 5.95
C ASN A 145 5.23 4.90 5.93
N VAL A 146 4.96 3.67 6.37
CA VAL A 146 5.95 2.57 6.33
C VAL A 146 6.39 2.28 4.90
N ARG A 147 5.45 2.24 3.95
CA ARG A 147 5.76 2.06 2.52
C ARG A 147 6.65 3.17 1.97
N SER A 148 6.42 4.42 2.38
CA SER A 148 7.25 5.57 1.98
C SER A 148 8.67 5.47 2.53
N GLN A 149 8.84 5.05 3.79
CA GLN A 149 10.14 4.83 4.41
C GLN A 149 10.93 3.73 3.69
N LEU A 150 10.30 2.59 3.40
CA LEU A 150 10.92 1.51 2.63
C LEU A 150 11.33 1.96 1.22
N ASN A 151 10.47 2.71 0.53
CA ASN A 151 10.80 3.25 -0.78
C ASN A 151 11.98 4.22 -0.74
N ALA A 152 12.11 5.03 0.31
CA ALA A 152 13.27 5.90 0.50
C ALA A 152 14.56 5.10 0.72
N ILE A 153 14.52 4.02 1.49
CA ILE A 153 15.66 3.11 1.69
C ILE A 153 16.03 2.43 0.37
N ASN A 154 15.06 1.86 -0.34
CA ASN A 154 15.28 1.18 -1.61
C ASN A 154 15.84 2.11 -2.69
N ARG A 155 15.43 3.38 -2.73
CA ARG A 155 16.03 4.39 -3.63
C ARG A 155 17.50 4.65 -3.29
N LYS A 156 17.85 4.79 -2.01
CA LYS A 156 19.26 4.93 -1.57
C LYS A 156 20.10 3.70 -1.94
N GLN A 157 19.48 2.53 -2.00
CA GLN A 157 20.12 1.27 -2.35
C GLN A 157 20.07 0.92 -3.85
N SER A 158 19.37 1.64 -4.73
CA SER A 158 19.24 1.24 -6.15
C SER A 158 19.90 2.21 -7.14
N GLY A 159 20.49 3.31 -6.66
CA GLY A 159 21.19 4.28 -7.51
C GLY A 159 22.51 3.74 -8.12
N SER A 160 23.10 4.55 -9.00
CA SER A 160 24.47 4.35 -9.52
C SER A 160 25.49 4.27 -8.38
N LEU A 161 26.59 3.52 -8.56
CA LEU A 161 27.71 3.42 -7.61
C LEU A 161 28.26 4.78 -7.16
N ALA A 162 28.10 5.84 -7.96
CA ALA A 162 28.50 7.20 -7.62
C ALA A 162 27.76 7.79 -6.40
N VAL A 163 26.52 7.35 -6.17
CA VAL A 163 25.61 7.93 -5.15
C VAL A 163 25.00 6.89 -4.20
N ARG A 164 24.95 5.62 -4.59
CA ARG A 164 24.37 4.51 -3.81
C ARG A 164 25.14 4.25 -2.52
N ASP A 165 24.44 3.74 -1.51
CA ASP A 165 25.05 3.19 -0.31
C ASP A 165 25.92 1.96 -0.64
N LEU A 166 27.20 2.01 -0.26
CA LEU A 166 28.19 0.97 -0.50
C LEU A 166 28.22 -0.11 0.59
N SER A 167 27.45 0.08 1.67
CA SER A 167 27.49 -0.78 2.86
C SER A 167 27.20 -2.25 2.55
N ASN A 168 26.32 -2.52 1.58
CA ASN A 168 25.97 -3.88 1.17
C ASN A 168 26.93 -4.46 0.11
N LEU A 169 27.88 -3.68 -0.40
CA LEU A 169 28.81 -4.06 -1.48
C LEU A 169 30.24 -4.31 -0.99
N VAL A 170 30.57 -3.85 0.21
CA VAL A 170 31.92 -3.89 0.78
C VAL A 170 31.91 -4.87 1.95
N LYS A 171 32.76 -5.89 1.87
CA LYS A 171 32.94 -6.84 2.98
C LYS A 171 34.04 -6.33 3.92
N PRO A 172 34.01 -6.71 5.22
CA PRO A 172 35.11 -6.40 6.13
C PRO A 172 36.48 -6.91 5.64
N GLU A 173 36.51 -8.03 4.89
CA GLU A 173 37.72 -8.57 4.27
C GLU A 173 38.33 -7.66 3.19
N ASP A 174 37.53 -6.77 2.60
CA ASP A 174 37.98 -5.85 1.56
C ASP A 174 38.63 -4.59 2.12
N LEU A 175 38.63 -4.41 3.45
CA LEU A 175 39.09 -3.21 4.14
C LEU A 175 40.29 -3.50 5.04
N VAL A 176 41.42 -2.90 4.69
CA VAL A 176 42.59 -2.83 5.58
C VAL A 176 42.51 -1.51 6.33
N ILE A 177 42.26 -1.60 7.65
CA ILE A 177 42.27 -0.47 8.59
C ILE A 177 43.34 -0.77 9.64
N SER A 178 44.39 0.04 9.65
CA SER A 178 45.43 0.00 10.69
C SER A 178 45.78 1.42 11.14
N GLU A 179 46.64 1.56 12.14
CA GLU A 179 47.07 2.88 12.65
C GLU A 179 47.62 3.80 11.55
N HIS A 180 48.17 3.23 10.48
CA HIS A 180 48.80 3.99 9.40
C HIS A 180 48.21 3.73 8.02
N LEU A 181 47.50 2.62 7.82
CA LEU A 181 46.91 2.27 6.53
C LEU A 181 45.40 2.47 6.54
N LEU A 182 44.92 3.06 5.45
CA LEU A 182 43.52 3.30 5.18
C LEU A 182 43.18 2.70 3.82
N THR A 183 42.02 2.05 3.73
CA THR A 183 41.46 1.61 2.45
C THR A 183 40.38 2.59 2.00
N LEU A 184 40.57 3.17 0.81
CA LEU A 184 39.59 4.04 0.17
C LEU A 184 38.82 3.28 -0.91
N LEU A 185 37.60 3.73 -1.18
CA LEU A 185 36.74 3.19 -2.23
C LEU A 185 36.70 4.15 -3.42
N ALA A 186 37.17 3.72 -4.57
CA ALA A 186 37.19 4.50 -5.79
C ALA A 186 36.10 4.03 -6.76
N VAL A 187 35.23 4.96 -7.17
CA VAL A 187 34.25 4.79 -8.24
C VAL A 187 34.89 5.27 -9.53
N VAL A 188 35.11 4.32 -10.44
CA VAL A 188 35.86 4.52 -11.68
C VAL A 188 34.92 4.31 -12.87
N PRO A 189 34.81 5.25 -13.83
CA PRO A 189 34.02 5.05 -15.04
C PRO A 189 34.49 3.81 -15.81
N LYS A 190 33.55 3.04 -16.37
CA LYS A 190 33.84 1.76 -17.03
C LYS A 190 34.87 1.88 -18.16
N TYR A 191 34.82 2.96 -18.93
CA TYR A 191 35.77 3.24 -19.99
C TYR A 191 37.20 3.56 -19.48
N SER A 192 37.34 3.95 -18.22
CA SER A 192 38.62 4.35 -17.61
C SER A 192 39.21 3.30 -16.65
N GLN A 193 38.64 2.08 -16.57
CA GLN A 193 39.17 1.02 -15.69
C GLN A 193 40.64 0.69 -15.99
N LYS A 194 41.05 0.71 -17.27
CA LYS A 194 42.45 0.48 -17.66
C LYS A 194 43.37 1.60 -17.18
N ASP A 195 42.95 2.84 -17.31
CA ASP A 195 43.72 4.01 -16.85
C ASP A 195 43.87 4.02 -15.33
N TRP A 196 42.80 3.67 -14.61
CA TRP A 196 42.84 3.46 -13.16
C TRP A 196 43.92 2.44 -12.78
N LEU A 197 43.85 1.22 -13.32
CA LEU A 197 44.79 0.15 -12.98
C LEU A 197 46.25 0.50 -13.34
N SER A 198 46.47 1.29 -14.39
CA SER A 198 47.82 1.72 -14.78
C SER A 198 48.37 2.90 -13.98
N SER A 199 47.52 3.68 -13.30
CA SER A 199 47.96 4.96 -12.74
C SER A 199 47.69 5.17 -11.26
N TYR A 200 46.80 4.38 -10.62
CA TYR A 200 46.42 4.59 -9.22
C TYR A 200 47.62 4.54 -8.27
N GLU A 201 48.63 3.70 -8.53
CA GLU A 201 49.84 3.55 -7.72
C GLU A 201 50.72 4.82 -7.71
N THR A 202 50.57 5.66 -8.73
CA THR A 202 51.38 6.87 -8.94
C THR A 202 50.62 8.16 -8.66
N LEU A 203 49.34 8.08 -8.28
CA LEU A 203 48.53 9.25 -7.97
C LEU A 203 49.10 10.03 -6.78
N THR A 204 49.63 9.33 -5.76
CA THR A 204 50.36 9.95 -4.65
C THR A 204 51.49 9.06 -4.17
N THR A 205 52.45 9.64 -3.45
CA THR A 205 53.40 8.86 -2.64
C THR A 205 52.67 8.05 -1.57
N TYR A 206 53.21 6.89 -1.18
CA TYR A 206 52.67 6.04 -0.10
C TYR A 206 51.33 5.33 -0.43
N VAL A 207 51.09 5.02 -1.70
CA VAL A 207 50.07 4.05 -2.12
C VAL A 207 50.67 2.64 -2.07
N VAL A 208 49.91 1.65 -1.59
CA VAL A 208 50.35 0.26 -1.56
C VAL A 208 50.19 -0.35 -2.96
N PRO A 209 51.27 -0.78 -3.64
CA PRO A 209 51.17 -1.38 -4.96
C PRO A 209 50.35 -2.67 -4.93
N ARG A 210 49.65 -2.97 -6.03
CA ARG A 210 48.76 -4.13 -6.19
C ARG A 210 47.64 -4.25 -5.13
N SER A 211 47.33 -3.18 -4.41
CA SER A 211 46.24 -3.14 -3.44
C SER A 211 44.84 -2.94 -4.05
N SER A 212 44.75 -2.55 -5.33
CA SER A 212 43.44 -2.26 -5.92
C SER A 212 42.70 -3.52 -6.37
N LYS A 213 41.51 -3.74 -5.83
CA LYS A 213 40.63 -4.87 -6.14
C LYS A 213 39.26 -4.36 -6.59
N LYS A 214 38.72 -4.91 -7.68
CA LYS A 214 37.35 -4.62 -8.12
C LYS A 214 36.35 -5.36 -7.22
N LEU A 215 35.42 -4.62 -6.61
CA LEU A 215 34.37 -5.17 -5.74
C LEU A 215 33.06 -5.39 -6.49
N HIS A 216 32.63 -4.38 -7.24
CA HIS A 216 31.35 -4.37 -7.94
C HIS A 216 31.48 -3.57 -9.24
N GLU A 217 30.64 -3.88 -10.23
CA GLU A 217 30.54 -3.14 -11.49
C GLU A 217 29.07 -2.97 -11.83
N ASP A 218 28.66 -1.73 -12.13
CA ASP A 218 27.33 -1.43 -12.68
C ASP A 218 27.44 -1.09 -14.19
N ASN A 219 26.38 -0.52 -14.77
CA ASN A 219 26.37 -0.20 -16.21
C ASN A 219 27.37 0.90 -16.59
N GLU A 220 27.73 1.80 -15.67
CA GLU A 220 28.51 3.01 -15.94
C GLU A 220 29.85 3.04 -15.21
N TYR A 221 29.93 2.44 -14.02
CA TYR A 221 31.06 2.52 -13.10
C TYR A 221 31.49 1.16 -12.55
N ALA A 222 32.73 1.11 -12.09
CA ALA A 222 33.28 0.02 -11.30
C ALA A 222 33.79 0.56 -9.95
N LEU A 223 33.49 -0.18 -8.89
CA LEU A 223 33.95 0.10 -7.54
C LEU A 223 35.25 -0.67 -7.29
N TYR A 224 36.31 0.06 -6.96
CA TYR A 224 37.62 -0.46 -6.61
C TYR A 224 37.98 -0.11 -5.17
N THR A 225 38.73 -0.98 -4.50
CA THR A 225 39.49 -0.63 -3.29
C THR A 225 40.83 -0.03 -3.67
N VAL A 226 41.43 0.72 -2.75
CA VAL A 226 42.85 1.09 -2.80
C VAL A 226 43.36 1.31 -1.39
N THR A 227 44.49 0.71 -1.03
CA THR A 227 45.10 0.86 0.29
C THR A 227 46.28 1.82 0.20
N LEU A 228 46.33 2.79 1.10
CA LEU A 228 47.38 3.82 1.17
C LEU A 228 47.59 4.28 2.62
N PHE A 229 48.63 5.08 2.84
CA PHE A 229 48.86 5.66 4.17
C PHE A 229 47.85 6.77 4.46
N GLY A 230 47.20 6.75 5.63
CA GLY A 230 46.13 7.70 5.97
C GLY A 230 46.51 9.18 5.80
N ARG A 231 47.77 9.53 6.09
CA ARG A 231 48.30 10.91 5.93
C ARG A 231 48.28 11.47 4.50
N VAL A 232 48.17 10.62 3.48
CA VAL A 232 48.12 11.06 2.07
C VAL A 232 46.72 10.92 1.46
N ALA A 233 45.70 10.55 2.25
CA ALA A 233 44.36 10.30 1.74
C ALA A 233 43.75 11.50 1.01
N ASP A 234 43.91 12.72 1.54
CA ASP A 234 43.34 13.93 0.92
C ASP A 234 44.03 14.30 -0.39
N ASN A 235 45.35 14.12 -0.45
CA ASN A 235 46.11 14.28 -1.71
C ASN A 235 45.64 13.25 -2.74
N PHE A 236 45.39 12.01 -2.32
CA PHE A 236 44.93 10.95 -3.20
C PHE A 236 43.52 11.25 -3.74
N ARG A 237 42.60 11.70 -2.87
CA ARG A 237 41.25 12.14 -3.27
C ARG A 237 41.31 13.26 -4.32
N THR A 238 42.19 14.24 -4.13
CA THR A 238 42.36 15.37 -5.04
C THR A 238 42.87 14.91 -6.41
N ASN A 239 43.96 14.14 -6.44
CA ASN A 239 44.59 13.69 -7.68
C ASN A 239 43.71 12.66 -8.42
N ALA A 240 42.97 11.82 -7.68
CA ALA A 240 41.97 10.93 -8.26
C ALA A 240 40.85 11.71 -8.96
N ARG A 241 40.36 12.79 -8.31
CA ARG A 241 39.31 13.64 -8.86
C ARG A 241 39.74 14.38 -10.13
N GLU A 242 40.99 14.83 -10.21
CA GLU A 242 41.55 15.47 -11.41
C GLU A 242 41.56 14.51 -12.62
N LYS A 243 41.72 13.21 -12.39
CA LYS A 243 41.59 12.17 -13.42
C LYS A 243 40.16 11.70 -13.68
N GLY A 244 39.16 12.29 -13.02
CA GLY A 244 37.76 11.90 -13.15
C GLY A 244 37.38 10.64 -12.36
N PHE A 245 38.20 10.21 -11.39
CA PHE A 245 37.86 9.14 -10.46
C PHE A 245 37.24 9.75 -9.19
N GLN A 246 36.12 9.18 -8.73
CA GLN A 246 35.47 9.64 -7.52
C GLN A 246 35.86 8.73 -6.35
N VAL A 247 36.47 9.30 -5.31
CA VAL A 247 36.70 8.56 -4.06
C VAL A 247 35.52 8.78 -3.13
N ARG A 248 34.92 7.68 -2.65
CA ARG A 248 33.78 7.68 -1.74
C ARG A 248 34.28 7.58 -0.30
N ASP A 249 33.80 8.50 0.54
CA ASP A 249 34.01 8.39 1.99
C ASP A 249 33.15 7.25 2.52
N PHE A 250 33.83 6.24 3.07
CA PHE A 250 33.20 5.06 3.61
C PHE A 250 33.92 4.64 4.88
N GLU A 251 33.18 4.67 5.98
CA GLU A 251 33.63 4.16 7.26
C GLU A 251 32.87 2.88 7.56
N TYR A 252 33.61 1.79 7.73
CA TYR A 252 33.00 0.51 8.07
C TYR A 252 32.75 0.45 9.57
N SER A 253 31.48 0.55 9.95
CA SER A 253 31.01 0.20 11.28
C SER A 253 30.07 -1.00 11.19
N PRO A 254 30.46 -2.17 11.74
CA PRO A 254 29.60 -3.34 11.73
C PRO A 254 28.31 -3.10 12.53
N GLU A 255 28.38 -2.33 13.62
CA GLU A 255 27.20 -1.97 14.43
C GLU A 255 26.20 -1.14 13.61
N ALA A 256 26.68 -0.16 12.84
CA ALA A 256 25.81 0.68 12.01
C ALA A 256 25.23 -0.07 10.81
N GLN A 257 25.92 -1.10 10.30
CA GLN A 257 25.41 -1.95 9.22
C GLN A 257 24.34 -2.92 9.73
N GLU A 258 24.61 -3.57 10.86
CA GLU A 258 23.67 -4.48 11.50
C GLU A 258 22.39 -3.74 11.94
N GLY A 259 22.52 -2.56 12.53
CA GLY A 259 21.36 -1.73 12.88
C GLY A 259 20.49 -1.36 11.68
N ARG A 260 21.11 -0.96 10.55
CA ARG A 260 20.38 -0.66 9.30
C ARG A 260 19.69 -1.89 8.71
N LYS A 261 20.31 -3.06 8.82
CA LYS A 261 19.73 -4.33 8.36
C LYS A 261 18.53 -4.72 9.22
N GLN A 262 18.65 -4.63 10.55
CA GLN A 262 17.55 -4.88 11.48
C GLN A 262 16.40 -3.89 11.28
N ASP A 263 16.69 -2.61 11.06
CA ASP A 263 15.67 -1.60 10.76
C ASP A 263 14.92 -1.91 9.46
N LEU A 264 15.64 -2.36 8.42
CA LEU A 264 15.03 -2.76 7.15
C LEU A 264 14.15 -4.00 7.32
N GLU A 265 14.63 -5.03 8.00
CA GLU A 265 13.87 -6.25 8.30
C GLU A 265 12.61 -5.93 9.12
N ARG A 266 12.72 -5.06 10.14
CA ARG A 266 11.57 -4.58 10.91
C ARG A 266 10.56 -3.87 10.00
N LEU A 267 11.00 -2.93 9.17
CA LEU A 267 10.08 -2.19 8.29
C LEU A 267 9.39 -3.09 7.26
N LEU A 268 10.08 -4.11 6.75
CA LEU A 268 9.47 -5.11 5.85
C LEU A 268 8.39 -5.92 6.58
N GLN A 269 8.68 -6.37 7.80
CA GLN A 269 7.72 -7.09 8.63
C GLN A 269 6.51 -6.21 8.99
N ASP A 270 6.75 -4.95 9.36
CA ASP A 270 5.69 -3.98 9.67
C ASP A 270 4.82 -3.72 8.43
N GLN A 271 5.43 -3.58 7.25
CA GLN A 271 4.69 -3.40 6.00
C GLN A 271 3.76 -4.58 5.73
N GLU A 272 4.25 -5.82 5.87
CA GLU A 272 3.45 -7.02 5.63
C GLU A 272 2.32 -7.16 6.65
N THR A 273 2.63 -6.93 7.93
CA THR A 273 1.68 -7.02 9.04
C THR A 273 0.56 -5.98 8.90
N LEU A 274 0.92 -4.71 8.66
CA LEU A 274 -0.04 -3.62 8.46
C LEU A 274 -0.88 -3.86 7.21
N ARG A 275 -0.29 -4.36 6.12
CA ARG A 275 -1.02 -4.69 4.89
C ARG A 275 -2.07 -5.76 5.15
N ALA A 276 -1.69 -6.86 5.78
CA ALA A 276 -2.59 -7.97 6.08
C ALA A 276 -3.72 -7.53 7.03
N SER A 277 -3.37 -6.80 8.09
CA SER A 277 -4.34 -6.26 9.05
C SER A 277 -5.32 -5.27 8.39
N LEU A 278 -4.82 -4.37 7.55
CA LEU A 278 -5.66 -3.41 6.81
C LEU A 278 -6.58 -4.13 5.83
N LEU A 279 -6.07 -5.12 5.08
CA LEU A 279 -6.88 -5.89 4.14
C LEU A 279 -8.02 -6.62 4.85
N GLN A 280 -7.72 -7.34 5.94
CA GLN A 280 -8.72 -8.03 6.74
C GLN A 280 -9.76 -7.06 7.30
N TRP A 281 -9.31 -5.92 7.83
CA TRP A 281 -10.20 -4.88 8.35
C TRP A 281 -11.11 -4.31 7.26
N CYS A 282 -10.58 -4.04 6.06
CA CYS A 282 -11.39 -3.59 4.92
C CYS A 282 -12.46 -4.62 4.53
N TYR A 283 -12.15 -5.91 4.54
CA TYR A 283 -13.14 -6.96 4.27
C TYR A 283 -14.27 -6.97 5.31
N THR A 284 -13.93 -6.84 6.59
CA THR A 284 -14.93 -6.73 7.66
C THR A 284 -15.79 -5.49 7.49
N CYS A 285 -15.19 -4.31 7.30
CA CYS A 285 -15.92 -3.06 7.14
C CYS A 285 -16.70 -2.93 5.83
N TYR A 286 -16.35 -3.70 4.80
CA TYR A 286 -17.16 -3.78 3.58
C TYR A 286 -18.46 -4.56 3.81
N GLY A 287 -18.43 -5.56 4.71
CA GLY A 287 -19.60 -6.34 5.07
C GLY A 287 -20.56 -5.64 6.04
N GLU A 288 -20.06 -4.69 6.83
CA GLU A 288 -20.84 -3.88 7.79
C GLU A 288 -21.74 -2.82 7.16
#